data_AF-A0A838L8U1-F1
#
_entry.id   AF-A0A838L8U1-F1
#
_cell.length_a   1.000
_cell.length_b   1.000
_cell.length_c   1.000
_cell.angle_alpha   90.00
_cell.angle_beta   90.00
_cell.angle_gamma   90.00
#
_symmetry.space_group_name_H-M   'P 1'
#
loop_
_entity.id
_entity.type
_entity.pdbx_description
1 polymer ?
#
loop_
_entity_poly.entity_id
_entity_poly.type
_entity_poly.pdbx_seq_one_letter_code
_entity_poly.pdbx_strand_id
1 'polypeptide(L)'
;MPQVKDFAHRLARAVAQSDPDHFTAALPKAQRKGRIFVDYLRNQCGATAVMPYSARARLGAPVAAPISWKEMETITTGRFHVGDAAELVKRAASKSLSGWGRADQSLPDL
;
A
#
# COMPACT_ATOMS: atom_id res chain seq x y z
N MET A 1 7.89 -15.16 -9.40
CA MET A 1 7.39 -14.25 -10.44
C MET A 1 8.42 -13.15 -10.73
N PRO A 2 9.50 -13.44 -11.48
CA PRO A 2 10.50 -12.42 -11.84
C PRO A 2 9.88 -11.22 -12.55
N GLN A 3 8.93 -11.46 -13.46
CA GLN A 3 8.24 -10.44 -14.25
C GLN A 3 7.47 -9.43 -13.40
N VAL A 4 6.72 -9.87 -12.38
CA VAL A 4 5.94 -8.98 -11.50
C VAL A 4 6.87 -8.07 -10.67
N LYS A 5 7.94 -8.64 -10.11
CA LYS A 5 8.94 -7.86 -9.37
C LYS A 5 9.61 -6.82 -10.26
N ASP A 6 9.98 -7.23 -11.46
CA ASP A 6 10.65 -6.37 -12.42
C ASP A 6 9.74 -5.23 -12.89
N PHE A 7 8.49 -5.53 -13.22
CA PHE A 7 7.48 -4.51 -13.53
C PHE A 7 7.33 -3.50 -12.38
N ALA A 8 7.15 -3.97 -11.14
CA ALA A 8 7.03 -3.10 -9.98
C ALA A 8 8.29 -2.23 -9.75
N HIS A 9 9.48 -2.76 -10.05
CA HIS A 9 10.72 -2.01 -9.99
C HIS A 9 10.78 -0.90 -11.06
N ARG A 10 10.37 -1.20 -12.30
CA ARG A 10 10.30 -0.19 -13.38
C ARG A 10 9.29 0.91 -13.04
N LEU A 11 8.11 0.55 -12.52
CA LEU A 11 7.11 1.51 -12.06
C LEU A 11 7.67 2.41 -10.95
N ALA A 12 8.33 1.82 -9.94
CA ALA A 12 8.94 2.58 -8.85
C ALA A 12 10.00 3.57 -9.36
N ARG A 13 10.79 3.17 -10.37
CA ARG A 13 11.76 4.06 -11.02
C ARG A 13 11.09 5.19 -11.79
N ALA A 14 10.03 4.91 -12.54
CA ALA A 14 9.28 5.93 -13.27
C ALA A 14 8.69 6.99 -12.31
N VAL A 15 8.08 6.57 -11.20
CA VAL A 15 7.57 7.50 -10.16
C VAL A 15 8.69 8.35 -9.57
N ALA A 16 9.84 7.74 -9.25
CA ALA A 16 10.98 8.47 -8.71
C ALA A 16 11.64 9.42 -9.74
N GLN A 17 11.46 9.17 -11.04
CA GLN A 17 11.95 10.05 -12.10
C GLN A 17 10.99 11.21 -12.36
N SER A 18 9.67 10.98 -12.24
CA SER A 18 8.67 12.03 -12.43
C SER A 18 8.65 13.05 -11.29
N ASP A 19 9.01 12.63 -10.07
CA ASP A 19 9.07 13.50 -8.89
C ASP A 19 10.24 13.08 -7.97
N PRO A 20 11.48 13.45 -8.34
CA PRO A 20 12.69 13.04 -7.63
C PRO A 20 12.90 13.72 -6.27
N ASP A 21 12.20 14.82 -6.03
CA ASP A 21 12.26 15.59 -4.78
C ASP A 21 11.48 14.90 -3.66
N HIS A 22 10.39 14.19 -4.01
CA HIS A 22 9.56 13.49 -3.03
C HIS A 22 9.73 11.97 -3.05
N PHE A 23 10.15 11.36 -4.15
CA PHE A 23 10.20 9.91 -4.29
C PHE A 23 11.59 9.35 -4.59
N THR A 24 11.81 8.09 -4.23
CA THR A 24 13.01 7.34 -4.59
C THR A 24 12.75 5.85 -4.76
N ALA A 25 13.48 5.22 -5.67
CA ALA A 25 13.55 3.76 -5.81
C ALA A 25 14.86 3.18 -5.23
N ALA A 26 15.68 4.00 -4.55
CA ALA A 26 16.98 3.59 -4.05
C ALA A 26 16.89 2.67 -2.82
N LEU A 27 17.57 1.53 -2.90
CA LEU A 27 17.65 0.57 -1.80
C LEU A 27 18.40 1.10 -0.56
N PRO A 28 19.51 1.85 -0.67
CA PRO A 28 20.21 2.33 0.52
C PRO A 28 19.36 3.32 1.32
N LYS A 29 19.14 3.06 2.62
CA LYS A 29 18.36 3.95 3.50
C LYS A 29 18.89 5.39 3.52
N ALA A 30 20.21 5.57 3.39
CA ALA A 30 20.86 6.88 3.34
C ALA A 30 20.34 7.75 2.18
N GLN A 31 19.97 7.14 1.05
CA GLN A 31 19.47 7.83 -0.14
C GLN A 31 17.97 8.15 -0.07
N ARG A 32 17.29 7.76 1.02
CA ARG A 32 15.84 7.97 1.21
C ARG A 32 15.51 9.16 2.12
N LYS A 33 16.51 9.82 2.70
CA LYS A 33 16.26 10.94 3.63
C LYS A 33 15.42 12.01 2.96
N GLY A 34 14.35 12.44 3.63
CA GLY A 34 13.41 13.44 3.12
C GLY A 34 12.47 12.97 2.01
N ARG A 35 12.54 11.70 1.60
CA ARG A 35 11.79 11.15 0.46
C ARG A 35 11.05 9.86 0.80
N ILE A 36 10.00 9.59 0.04
CA ILE A 36 9.23 8.35 0.10
C ILE A 36 9.91 7.32 -0.79
N PHE A 37 10.32 6.20 -0.18
CA PHE A 37 10.79 5.04 -0.93
C PHE A 37 9.59 4.25 -1.47
N VAL A 38 9.52 4.10 -2.79
CA VAL A 38 8.51 3.28 -3.45
C VAL A 38 8.93 1.81 -3.34
N ASP A 39 8.45 1.12 -2.30
CA ASP A 39 8.88 -0.24 -1.94
C ASP A 39 8.33 -1.31 -2.88
N TYR A 40 9.09 -1.64 -3.92
CA TYR A 40 8.78 -2.72 -4.86
C TYR A 40 9.17 -4.12 -4.37
N LEU A 41 9.84 -4.24 -3.21
CA LEU A 41 10.43 -5.50 -2.75
C LEU A 41 9.42 -6.54 -2.26
N ARG A 42 8.15 -6.14 -2.07
CA ARG A 42 7.07 -7.05 -1.66
C ARG A 42 6.59 -7.98 -2.78
N ASN A 43 7.00 -7.74 -4.01
CA ASN A 43 6.57 -8.48 -5.20
C ASN A 43 7.46 -9.69 -5.55
N GLN A 44 8.27 -10.16 -4.61
CA GLN A 44 9.15 -11.32 -4.80
C GLN A 44 8.61 -12.56 -4.09
N CYS A 45 9.05 -13.74 -4.53
CA CYS A 45 8.66 -14.99 -3.88
C CYS A 45 9.11 -15.00 -2.41
N GLY A 46 8.22 -15.44 -1.51
CA GLY A 46 8.47 -15.47 -0.06
C GLY A 46 8.33 -14.14 0.66
N ALA A 47 8.14 -13.02 -0.04
CA ALA A 47 7.82 -11.75 0.61
C ALA A 47 6.36 -11.73 1.08
N THR A 48 6.11 -11.01 2.17
CA THR A 48 4.77 -10.87 2.76
C THR A 48 4.33 -9.41 2.79
N ALA A 49 3.02 -9.20 2.71
CA ALA A 49 2.35 -7.94 2.99
C ALA A 49 1.33 -8.15 4.11
N VAL A 50 0.91 -7.08 4.77
CA VAL A 50 -0.08 -7.16 5.84
C VAL A 50 -1.45 -7.52 5.24
N MET A 51 -2.16 -8.46 5.88
CA MET A 51 -3.51 -8.82 5.45
C MET A 51 -4.47 -7.66 5.73
N PRO A 52 -5.38 -7.31 4.80
CA PRO A 52 -6.43 -6.33 5.06
C PRO A 52 -7.25 -6.72 6.28
N TYR A 53 -7.64 -5.72 7.08
CA TYR A 53 -8.33 -5.89 8.36
C TYR A 53 -7.57 -6.61 9.48
N SER A 54 -6.29 -6.93 9.28
CA SER A 54 -5.45 -7.43 10.39
C SER A 54 -5.00 -6.29 11.31
N ALA A 55 -4.90 -6.61 12.62
CA ALA A 55 -4.35 -5.71 13.62
C ALA A 55 -2.83 -5.59 13.50
N ARG A 56 -2.29 -4.45 13.92
CA ARG A 56 -0.84 -4.17 13.97
C ARG A 56 -0.38 -4.17 15.41
N ALA A 57 0.77 -4.79 15.67
CA ALA A 57 1.44 -4.76 16.97
C ALA A 57 2.06 -3.38 17.24
N ARG A 58 1.21 -2.39 17.51
CA ARG A 58 1.55 -1.01 17.87
C ARG A 58 0.59 -0.53 18.96
N LEU A 59 0.97 0.53 19.67
CA LEU A 59 0.10 1.17 20.67
C LEU A 59 -1.27 1.49 20.06
N GLY A 60 -2.34 1.15 20.79
CA GLY A 60 -3.72 1.29 20.33
C GLY A 60 -4.20 0.19 19.39
N ALA A 61 -3.36 -0.78 19.01
CA ALA A 61 -3.70 -1.89 18.11
C ALA A 61 -4.42 -1.43 16.82
N PRO A 62 -3.80 -0.57 15.99
CA PRO A 62 -4.41 -0.08 14.77
C PRO A 62 -4.63 -1.22 13.76
N VAL A 63 -5.63 -1.08 12.91
CA VAL A 63 -6.06 -2.09 11.92
C VAL A 63 -5.73 -1.60 10.51
N ALA A 64 -5.21 -2.50 9.66
CA ALA A 64 -4.95 -2.23 8.25
C ALA A 64 -6.25 -2.25 7.42
N ALA A 65 -7.14 -1.27 7.67
CA ALA A 65 -8.42 -1.17 6.98
C ALA A 65 -8.27 -0.52 5.58
N PRO A 66 -8.86 -1.10 4.53
CA PRO A 66 -8.95 -0.46 3.21
C PRO A 66 -9.65 0.90 3.23
N ILE A 67 -9.21 1.80 2.36
CA ILE A 67 -9.78 3.14 2.18
C ILE A 67 -10.04 3.47 0.71
N SER A 68 -11.02 4.34 0.48
CA SER A 68 -11.27 4.92 -0.84
C SER A 68 -10.31 6.07 -1.13
N TRP A 69 -10.16 6.41 -2.41
CA TRP A 69 -9.35 7.56 -2.86
C TRP A 69 -9.79 8.87 -2.21
N LYS A 70 -11.10 9.09 -2.06
CA LYS A 70 -11.65 10.30 -1.43
C LYS A 70 -11.28 10.42 0.05
N GLU A 71 -11.24 9.30 0.78
CA GLU A 71 -10.85 9.31 2.19
C GLU A 71 -9.35 9.56 2.36
N MET A 72 -8.53 9.11 1.40
CA MET A 72 -7.08 9.28 1.43
C MET A 72 -6.66 10.75 1.55
N GLU A 73 -7.43 11.69 1.02
CA GLU A 73 -7.15 13.13 1.06
C GLU A 73 -7.12 13.73 2.47
N THR A 74 -7.80 13.10 3.43
CA THR A 74 -8.02 13.68 4.78
C THR A 74 -7.75 12.72 5.92
N ILE A 75 -7.52 11.44 5.65
CA ILE A 75 -7.33 10.43 6.69
C ILE A 75 -6.00 10.58 7.42
N THR A 76 -6.01 10.27 8.72
CA THR A 76 -4.81 10.21 9.55
C THR A 76 -4.33 8.76 9.73
N THR A 77 -3.03 8.60 9.92
CA THR A 77 -2.43 7.28 10.16
C THR A 77 -2.99 6.66 11.45
N GLY A 78 -3.40 5.40 11.39
CA GLY A 78 -3.92 4.68 12.56
C GLY A 78 -5.36 5.03 12.94
N ARG A 79 -6.14 5.63 12.02
CA ARG A 79 -7.56 5.96 12.22
C ARG A 79 -8.40 4.81 12.76
N PHE A 80 -8.17 3.58 12.28
CA PHE A 80 -8.94 2.41 12.70
C PHE A 80 -8.14 1.56 13.67
N HIS A 81 -8.80 1.03 14.69
CA HIS A 81 -8.22 0.09 15.63
C HIS A 81 -9.18 -1.05 15.98
N VAL A 82 -8.70 -2.04 16.73
CA VAL A 82 -9.48 -3.26 17.06
C VAL A 82 -10.80 -2.99 17.80
N GLY A 83 -10.91 -1.84 18.48
CA GLY A 83 -12.14 -1.41 19.16
C GLY A 83 -13.25 -0.98 18.20
N ASP A 84 -12.90 -0.64 16.96
CA ASP A 84 -13.83 -0.19 15.92
C ASP A 84 -14.49 -1.36 15.17
N ALA A 85 -14.55 -2.56 15.76
CA ALA A 85 -14.96 -3.79 15.08
C ALA A 85 -16.30 -3.65 14.32
N ALA A 86 -17.31 -3.01 14.94
CA ALA A 86 -18.60 -2.79 14.30
C ALA A 86 -18.52 -1.82 13.10
N GLU A 87 -17.70 -0.77 13.19
CA GLU A 87 -17.45 0.16 12.08
C GLU A 87 -16.71 -0.55 10.95
N LEU A 88 -15.69 -1.35 11.27
CA LEU A 88 -14.89 -2.12 10.32
C LEU A 88 -15.74 -3.13 9.53
N VAL A 89 -16.66 -3.83 10.20
CA VAL A 89 -17.60 -4.76 9.54
C VAL A 89 -18.54 -4.01 8.59
N LYS A 90 -19.15 -2.90 9.05
CA LYS A 90 -20.00 -2.06 8.18
C LYS A 90 -19.23 -1.54 6.97
N ARG A 91 -17.98 -1.13 7.19
CA ARG A 91 -17.09 -0.64 6.15
C ARG A 91 -16.77 -1.71 5.12
N ALA A 92 -16.45 -2.93 5.54
CA ALA A 92 -16.16 -4.05 4.63
C ALA A 92 -17.33 -4.34 3.67
N ALA A 93 -18.57 -4.10 4.11
CA ALA A 93 -19.78 -4.25 3.29
C ALA A 93 -20.20 -2.96 2.54
N SER A 94 -19.45 -1.86 2.68
CA SER A 94 -19.86 -0.56 2.14
C SER A 94 -19.67 -0.46 0.64
N LYS A 95 -20.54 0.32 -0.02
CA LYS A 95 -20.46 0.57 -1.47
C LYS A 95 -19.15 1.25 -1.89
N SER A 96 -18.54 2.04 -1.01
CA SER A 96 -17.27 2.73 -1.31
C SER A 96 -16.08 1.77 -1.46
N LEU A 97 -16.20 0.55 -0.93
CA LEU A 97 -15.22 -0.52 -1.09
C LEU A 97 -15.73 -1.65 -2.00
N SER A 98 -16.81 -1.43 -2.74
CA SER A 98 -17.31 -2.40 -3.70
C SER A 98 -16.23 -2.70 -4.76
N GLY A 99 -15.90 -3.98 -4.94
CA GLY A 99 -14.85 -4.42 -5.86
C GLY A 99 -13.41 -4.20 -5.37
N TRP A 100 -13.21 -3.63 -4.17
CA TRP A 100 -11.88 -3.46 -3.61
C TRP A 100 -11.16 -4.81 -3.47
N GLY A 101 -9.88 -4.85 -3.85
CA GLY A 101 -9.06 -6.07 -3.80
C GLY A 101 -9.28 -7.03 -4.97
N ARG A 102 -10.11 -6.68 -5.96
CA ARG A 102 -10.21 -7.39 -7.25
C ARG A 102 -9.72 -6.51 -8.38
N ALA A 103 -8.88 -7.08 -9.24
CA ALA A 103 -8.44 -6.46 -10.47
C ALA A 103 -8.26 -7.56 -11.53
N ASP A 104 -9.09 -7.52 -12.57
CA ASP A 104 -8.98 -8.41 -13.72
C ASP A 104 -8.14 -7.70 -14.79
N GLN A 105 -6.83 -7.62 -14.54
CA GLN A 105 -5.85 -6.93 -15.38
C GLN A 105 -4.60 -7.80 -15.57
N SER A 106 -4.01 -7.74 -16.76
CA SER A 106 -2.71 -8.34 -17.07
C SER A 106 -1.62 -7.26 -17.10
N LEU A 107 -0.37 -7.69 -16.92
CA LEU A 107 0.76 -6.81 -17.21
C LEU A 107 0.78 -6.51 -18.72
N PRO A 108 1.08 -5.26 -19.12
CA PRO A 108 1.24 -4.93 -20.52
C PRO A 108 2.46 -5.66 -21.11
N ASP A 109 2.41 -5.94 -22.41
CA ASP A 109 3.59 -6.36 -23.15
C ASP A 109 4.57 -5.18 -23.18
N LEU A 110 5.76 -5.38 -22.58
CA LEU A 110 6.81 -4.37 -22.43
C LEU A 110 8.00 -4.65 -23.34
#